data_AF-A0A0F9PCP1-F1
#
_entry.id   AF-A0A0F9PCP1-F1
#
_cell.length_a   1.000
_cell.length_b   1.000
_cell.length_c   1.000
_cell.angle_alpha   90.00
_cell.angle_beta   90.00
_cell.angle_gamma   90.00
#
_symmetry.space_group_name_H-M   'P 1'
#
loop_
_entity.id
_entity.type
_entity.pdbx_description
1 polymer ?
#
loop_
_entity_poly.entity_id
_entity_poly.type
_entity_poly.pdbx_seq_one_letter_code
_entity_poly.pdbx_strand_id
1 'polypeptide(L)' 'MSPAKTERQRRFFGSELSRRRAGKKTRTGLPEKKLEEFAKRRRK' A
#
# COMPACT_ATOMS: atom_id res chain seq x y z
N MET A 1 1.37 12.31 -4.63
CA MET A 1 1.60 11.40 -3.47
C MET A 1 2.87 10.59 -3.76
N SER A 2 3.99 10.87 -3.11
CA SER A 2 5.27 10.17 -3.31
C SER A 2 5.25 8.76 -2.70
N PRO A 3 6.00 7.76 -3.24
CA PRO A 3 6.07 6.40 -2.70
C PRO A 3 6.45 6.37 -1.21
N ALA A 4 6.09 5.29 -0.51
CA ALA A 4 6.28 5.15 0.93
C ALA A 4 7.74 5.44 1.30
N LYS A 5 7.94 6.49 2.12
CA LYS A 5 9.27 6.99 2.47
C LYS A 5 9.90 6.17 3.61
N THR A 6 9.08 5.45 4.38
CA THR A 6 9.51 4.66 5.53
C THR A 6 9.03 3.21 5.44
N GLU A 7 9.74 2.30 6.13
CA GLU A 7 9.33 0.90 6.24
C GLU A 7 7.95 0.75 6.91
N ARG A 8 7.65 1.59 7.90
CA ARG A 8 6.34 1.61 8.56
C ARG A 8 5.22 1.93 7.57
N GLN A 9 5.40 2.94 6.71
CA GLN A 9 4.43 3.26 5.67
C GLN A 9 4.30 2.11 4.67
N ARG A 10 5.41 1.51 4.23
CA ARG A 10 5.39 0.37 3.31
C ARG A 10 4.56 -0.79 3.86
N ARG A 11 4.78 -1.16 5.14
CA ARG A 11 4.01 -2.21 5.82
C ARG A 11 2.53 -1.86 5.93
N PHE A 12 2.21 -0.60 6.27
CA PHE A 12 0.83 -0.12 6.31
C PHE A 12 0.13 -0.26 4.95
N PHE A 13 0.76 0.18 3.87
CA PHE A 13 0.21 0.04 2.52
C PHE A 13 0.14 -1.42 2.04
N GLY A 14 1.06 -2.28 2.49
CA GLY A 14 0.96 -3.73 2.28
C GLY A 14 -0.26 -4.35 2.95
N SER A 15 -0.56 -3.96 4.19
CA SER A 15 -1.78 -4.41 4.89
C SER A 15 -3.05 -3.91 4.22
N GLU A 16 -3.05 -2.67 3.72
CA GLU A 16 -4.16 -2.11 2.96
C GLU A 16 -4.36 -2.83 1.62
N LEU A 17 -3.27 -3.17 0.93
CA LEU A 17 -3.32 -3.98 -0.30
C LEU A 17 -3.97 -5.34 -0.05
N SER A 18 -3.55 -6.05 1.00
CA SER A 18 -4.15 -7.34 1.39
C SER A 18 -5.64 -7.18 1.73
N ARG A 19 -6.01 -6.10 2.42
CA ARG A 19 -7.41 -5.78 2.75
C ARG A 19 -8.23 -5.59 1.47
N ARG A 20 -7.72 -4.84 0.49
CA ARG A 20 -8.36 -4.65 -0.82
C ARG A 20 -8.53 -5.96 -1.59
N ARG A 21 -7.49 -6.79 -1.64
CA ARG A 21 -7.52 -8.10 -2.33
C ARG A 21 -8.49 -9.09 -1.68
N ALA A 22 -8.72 -8.97 -0.38
CA ALA A 22 -9.76 -9.71 0.32
C ALA A 22 -11.18 -9.14 0.10
N GLY A 23 -11.37 -8.19 -0.82
CA GLY A 23 -12.66 -7.54 -1.10
C GLY A 23 -13.10 -6.54 -0.03
N LYS A 24 -12.24 -6.22 0.94
CA LYS A 24 -12.58 -5.29 2.05
C LYS A 24 -12.23 -3.86 1.67
N LYS A 25 -13.00 -2.92 2.23
CA LYS A 25 -12.71 -1.49 2.08
C LYS A 25 -11.37 -1.14 2.75
N THR A 26 -10.56 -0.36 2.03
CA THR A 26 -9.29 0.20 2.48
C THR A 26 -9.54 1.49 3.26
N ARG A 27 -8.79 1.73 4.34
CA ARG A 27 -8.86 3.00 5.10
C ARG A 27 -8.38 4.19 4.28
N THR A 28 -7.45 3.96 3.36
CA THR A 28 -6.86 4.99 2.50
C THR A 28 -7.73 5.39 1.30
N GLY A 29 -8.77 4.61 0.98
CA GLY A 29 -9.56 4.80 -0.24
C GLY A 29 -8.83 4.55 -1.57
N LEU A 30 -7.53 4.22 -1.53
CA LEU A 30 -6.70 4.11 -2.72
C LEU A 30 -7.02 2.85 -3.55
N PRO A 31 -6.86 2.92 -4.89
CA PRO A 31 -7.00 1.76 -5.76
C PRO A 31 -5.85 0.77 -5.55
N GLU A 32 -6.08 -0.50 -5.91
CA GLU A 32 -5.11 -1.59 -5.70
C GLU A 32 -3.72 -1.28 -6.27
N LYS A 33 -3.65 -0.77 -7.51
CA LYS A 33 -2.38 -0.41 -8.16
C LYS A 33 -1.56 0.59 -7.34
N LYS A 34 -2.21 1.57 -6.71
CA LYS A 34 -1.54 2.55 -5.85
C LYS A 34 -1.05 1.92 -4.56
N LEU A 35 -1.87 1.07 -3.94
CA LEU A 35 -1.47 0.33 -2.74
C LEU A 35 -0.26 -0.56 -3.01
N GLU A 36 -0.22 -1.22 -4.17
CA GLU A 36 0.92 -2.02 -4.59
C GLU A 36 2.18 -1.19 -4.80
N GLU A 37 2.07 -0.04 -5.47
CA GLU A 37 3.19 0.91 -5.64
C GLU A 37 3.78 1.35 -4.29
N PHE A 38 2.92 1.63 -3.29
CA PHE A 38 3.36 2.02 -1.96
C PHE A 38 3.87 0.85 -1.10
N ALA A 39 3.38 -0.36 -1.34
CA ALA A 39 3.79 -1.57 -0.63
C ALA A 39 5.13 -2.14 -1.15
N LYS A 40 5.51 -1.83 -2.39
CA LYS A 40 6.79 -2.25 -2.97
C LYS A 40 7.97 -1.60 -2.24
N ARG A 41 8.99 -2.40 -1.92
CA ARG A 41 10.31 -1.85 -1.54
C ARG A 41 10.91 -1.22 -2.81
N ARG A 42 11.28 0.07 -2.76
CA ARG A 42 12.20 0.61 -3.78
C ARG A 42 13.50 -0.17 -3.66
N ARG A 43 13.82 -0.99 -4.66
CA ARG A 43 15.20 -1.39 -4.90
C ARG A 43 15.93 -0.11 -5.32
N LYS A 44 17.01 0.20 -4.60
CA LYS A 44 17.90 1.32 -4.92
C LYS A 44 18.74 0.95 -6.14
#